data_AF-A0A0F4VGK5-F1
#
_entry.id   AF-A0A0F4VGK5-F1
#
_cell.length_a   1.000
_cell.length_b   1.000
_cell.length_c   1.000
_cell.angle_alpha   90.00
_cell.angle_beta   90.00
_cell.angle_gamma   90.00
#
_symmetry.space_group_name_H-M   'P 1'
#
loop_
_entity.id
_entity.type
_entity.pdbx_description
1 polymer ?
#
loop_
_entity_poly.entity_id
_entity_poly.type
_entity_poly.pdbx_seq_one_letter_code
_entity_poly.pdbx_strand_id
1 'polypeptide(L)'
;MACLLTVTLVAADEPQGNDNQENEKWLEPARSKLMHVIGRMPFFPHRANTTGNLVLNVKDFDNAQVCGACHTEIYKQWRSSMMSQAWDEPIYRALLKRASSATEGKVDNFCTGCHTPIGLTTGQITPEINRSTIEDSTKNHPMPGVDCETCHNISARTGLDNGAYVMSPRAHGKPTKFGPRKDAVSPYHDTVYSALHTRSDFCGTCHNVTHPFSGVAVERTYDEWQESAYSLNDITCQSCHMPGFAGKAAIMGPDREQVASHWFSGANAMMLQHLGQDAGAQRGRDMLAHAGEITFQQLPTTIIPGQYTSVAVKVANIGAGHKLPTGFPEGREMWIDFRVLDASGRELYRLGSIKDGKTEDNTRNFKVHIGDKDGNPLDVEVWNATQILSDNRILPKGYDVGVFTFLVPADAVGPLSLTAELNYWPFSQKLADYLLGKDKLQVEITQMAKVTQSVPLSASLPVVGANTAHF
;
A
#
# COMPACT_ATOMS: atom_id res chain seq x y z
N MET A 1 -20.96 68.27 -20.88
CA MET A 1 -21.63 66.96 -20.74
C MET A 1 -20.73 65.92 -21.39
N ALA A 2 -19.88 65.27 -20.61
CA ALA A 2 -19.05 64.16 -21.07
C ALA A 2 -19.24 63.02 -20.05
N CYS A 3 -19.94 61.97 -20.49
CA CYS A 3 -20.19 60.76 -19.71
C CYS A 3 -18.91 59.92 -19.65
N LEU A 4 -18.31 59.80 -18.47
CA LEU A 4 -17.33 58.76 -18.16
C LEU A 4 -18.08 57.48 -17.77
N LEU A 5 -17.96 56.44 -18.60
CA LEU A 5 -18.34 55.07 -18.27
C LEU A 5 -17.15 54.40 -17.58
N THR A 6 -17.25 54.21 -16.27
CA THR A 6 -16.34 53.37 -15.49
C THR A 6 -16.68 51.89 -15.71
N VAL A 7 -15.77 51.14 -16.33
CA VAL A 7 -15.82 49.68 -16.40
C VAL A 7 -15.22 49.13 -15.11
N THR A 8 -16.05 48.53 -14.27
CA THR A 8 -15.61 47.74 -13.11
C THR A 8 -15.18 46.35 -13.58
N LEU A 9 -13.88 46.07 -13.54
CA LEU A 9 -13.36 44.70 -13.57
C LEU A 9 -13.71 44.04 -12.23
N VAL A 10 -14.55 43.00 -12.27
CA VAL A 10 -14.73 42.09 -11.14
C VAL A 10 -13.61 41.06 -11.22
N ALA A 11 -12.58 41.22 -10.39
CA ALA A 11 -11.64 40.15 -10.09
C ALA A 11 -12.41 39.07 -9.31
N ALA A 12 -12.35 37.83 -9.78
CA ALA A 12 -12.85 36.69 -9.04
C ALA A 12 -11.89 36.40 -7.89
N ASP A 13 -12.39 36.46 -6.65
CA ASP A 13 -11.64 36.12 -5.46
C ASP A 13 -11.18 34.65 -5.49
N GLU A 14 -9.87 34.45 -5.34
CA GLU A 14 -9.28 33.16 -4.99
C GLU A 14 -9.67 32.81 -3.55
N PRO A 15 -10.07 31.56 -3.24
CA PRO A 15 -10.32 31.18 -1.86
C PRO A 15 -8.97 30.99 -1.15
N GLN A 16 -8.58 32.00 -0.36
CA GLN A 16 -7.47 31.92 0.59
C GLN A 16 -7.74 30.83 1.63
N GLY A 17 -6.90 29.79 1.62
CA GLY A 17 -6.80 28.83 2.72
C GLY A 17 -6.21 29.53 3.93
N ASN A 18 -6.91 29.46 5.06
CA ASN A 18 -6.47 30.00 6.32
C ASN A 18 -5.41 29.06 6.93
N ASP A 19 -4.14 29.27 6.58
CA ASP A 19 -2.99 28.66 7.24
C ASP A 19 -2.77 29.34 8.59
N ASN A 20 -3.43 28.83 9.63
CA ASN A 20 -3.07 29.06 11.04
C ASN A 20 -3.89 28.13 11.95
N GLN A 21 -3.45 26.87 12.07
CA GLN A 21 -3.80 26.03 13.23
C GLN A 21 -2.66 25.08 13.54
N GLU A 22 -1.88 25.46 14.55
CA GLU A 22 -0.85 24.66 15.18
C GLU A 22 -1.47 23.39 15.81
N ASN A 23 -0.83 22.23 15.58
CA ASN A 23 -0.85 21.03 16.44
C ASN A 23 -2.19 20.38 16.87
N GLU A 24 -3.31 20.64 16.20
CA GLU A 24 -4.57 19.88 16.42
C GLU A 24 -4.69 18.59 15.58
N LYS A 25 -3.69 18.25 14.74
CA LYS A 25 -3.71 17.10 13.80
C LYS A 25 -4.03 15.74 14.47
N TRP A 26 -3.83 15.61 15.78
CA TRP A 26 -3.78 14.30 16.47
C TRP A 26 -4.76 14.10 17.63
N LEU A 27 -5.61 15.08 17.98
CA LEU A 27 -6.40 14.98 19.22
C LEU A 27 -7.93 15.00 19.07
N GLU A 28 -8.50 15.21 17.89
CA GLU A 28 -9.96 15.13 17.70
C GLU A 28 -10.31 14.74 16.25
N PRO A 29 -10.37 13.45 15.86
CA PRO A 29 -11.10 13.06 14.66
C PRO A 29 -12.59 13.17 15.02
N ALA A 30 -13.11 14.40 15.13
CA ALA A 30 -14.33 14.72 15.89
C ALA A 30 -15.55 13.89 15.46
N ARG A 31 -15.64 12.71 16.08
CA ARG A 31 -16.75 11.75 16.11
C ARG A 31 -18.03 12.44 16.59
N SER A 32 -17.92 13.50 17.40
CA SER A 32 -19.05 14.30 17.88
C SER A 32 -19.53 15.35 16.86
N LYS A 33 -18.63 16.08 16.17
CA LYS A 33 -19.05 17.12 15.20
C LYS A 33 -19.63 16.55 13.92
N LEU A 34 -19.14 15.39 13.46
CA LEU A 34 -19.61 14.74 12.23
C LEU A 34 -20.89 13.92 12.46
N MET A 35 -21.04 13.23 13.59
CA MET A 35 -22.23 12.40 13.86
C MET A 35 -23.51 13.20 14.15
N HIS A 36 -23.43 14.47 14.56
CA HIS A 36 -24.61 15.31 14.78
C HIS A 36 -25.19 15.92 13.51
N VAL A 37 -24.60 15.67 12.34
CA VAL A 37 -25.12 16.18 11.05
C VAL A 37 -25.53 15.04 10.14
N ILE A 38 -26.53 14.28 10.57
CA ILE A 38 -27.27 13.34 9.72
C ILE A 38 -27.83 14.14 8.53
N GLY A 39 -27.41 13.79 7.31
CA GLY A 39 -27.67 14.55 6.08
C GLY A 39 -26.43 15.18 5.41
N ARG A 40 -25.25 15.14 6.04
CA ARG A 40 -23.97 15.60 5.43
C ARG A 40 -22.94 14.49 5.14
N MET A 41 -23.17 13.26 5.61
CA MET A 41 -22.30 12.10 5.34
C MET A 41 -23.13 10.93 4.82
N PRO A 42 -23.49 10.93 3.53
CA PRO A 42 -24.40 9.93 2.95
C PRO A 42 -23.85 8.49 2.99
N PHE A 43 -22.54 8.32 3.19
CA PHE A 43 -21.88 7.01 3.11
C PHE A 43 -21.12 6.62 4.39
N PHE A 44 -21.54 7.15 5.55
CA PHE A 44 -20.94 6.81 6.84
C PHE A 44 -20.85 5.27 7.06
N PRO A 45 -19.79 4.74 7.71
CA PRO A 45 -18.64 5.45 8.31
C PRO A 45 -17.55 5.91 7.34
N HIS A 46 -17.70 5.65 6.04
CA HIS A 46 -16.79 6.18 5.04
C HIS A 46 -17.03 7.68 4.83
N ARG A 47 -15.98 8.43 4.48
CA ARG A 47 -16.04 9.91 4.34
C ARG A 47 -16.27 10.37 2.91
N ALA A 48 -16.56 9.44 2.00
CA ALA A 48 -16.96 9.75 0.63
C ALA A 48 -18.11 10.75 0.64
N ASN A 49 -18.09 11.63 -0.36
CA ASN A 49 -19.16 12.55 -0.61
C ASN A 49 -19.43 12.69 -2.11
N THR A 50 -20.53 13.34 -2.46
CA THR A 50 -20.96 13.60 -3.83
C THR A 50 -21.42 15.05 -3.95
N THR A 51 -21.56 15.54 -5.19
CA THR A 51 -22.18 16.85 -5.40
C THR A 51 -23.59 16.87 -4.80
N GLY A 52 -23.82 17.73 -3.80
CA GLY A 52 -25.11 17.85 -3.12
C GLY A 52 -25.38 16.81 -2.03
N ASN A 53 -24.40 15.96 -1.66
CA ASN A 53 -24.51 14.91 -0.66
C ASN A 53 -25.61 13.86 -0.98
N LEU A 54 -25.76 13.50 -2.25
CA LEU A 54 -26.79 12.58 -2.75
C LEU A 54 -26.21 11.21 -3.11
N VAL A 55 -27.05 10.18 -3.07
CA VAL A 55 -26.75 8.91 -3.73
C VAL A 55 -26.83 9.12 -5.24
N LEU A 56 -25.80 8.68 -5.97
CA LEU A 56 -25.70 8.80 -7.42
C LEU A 56 -26.45 7.66 -8.12
N ASN A 57 -26.69 7.80 -9.42
CA ASN A 57 -27.29 6.73 -10.20
C ASN A 57 -26.19 5.94 -10.91
N VAL A 58 -26.38 4.63 -11.06
CA VAL A 58 -25.45 3.77 -11.83
C VAL A 58 -25.26 4.31 -13.26
N LYS A 59 -26.32 4.83 -13.89
CA LYS A 59 -26.30 5.44 -15.23
C LYS A 59 -25.48 6.73 -15.33
N ASP A 60 -25.02 7.29 -14.22
CA ASP A 60 -24.15 8.46 -14.24
C ASP A 60 -22.71 8.09 -14.63
N PHE A 61 -22.38 6.79 -14.63
CA PHE A 61 -21.06 6.24 -14.92
C PHE A 61 -21.11 5.31 -16.15
N ASP A 62 -20.03 5.34 -16.93
CA ASP A 62 -19.80 4.39 -18.01
C ASP A 62 -19.08 3.13 -17.51
N ASN A 63 -19.12 2.04 -18.28
CA ASN A 63 -18.19 0.94 -18.05
C ASN A 63 -16.78 1.36 -18.51
N ALA A 64 -15.73 1.04 -17.74
CA ALA A 64 -14.35 1.36 -18.11
C ALA A 64 -13.93 0.87 -19.52
N GLN A 65 -14.57 -0.18 -20.06
CA GLN A 65 -14.39 -0.63 -21.44
C GLN A 65 -14.74 0.44 -22.48
N VAL A 66 -15.74 1.28 -22.21
CA VAL A 66 -16.09 2.43 -23.07
C VAL A 66 -14.92 3.39 -23.16
N CYS A 67 -14.25 3.67 -22.04
CA CYS A 67 -13.03 4.48 -22.01
C CYS A 67 -11.93 3.85 -22.86
N GLY A 68 -11.76 2.53 -22.79
CA GLY A 68 -10.73 1.77 -23.53
C GLY A 68 -10.84 1.84 -25.06
N ALA A 69 -12.02 2.20 -25.61
CA ALA A 69 -12.19 2.42 -27.04
C ALA A 69 -11.36 3.62 -27.56
N CYS A 70 -11.21 4.67 -26.73
CA CYS A 70 -10.40 5.85 -27.07
C CYS A 70 -9.07 5.89 -26.31
N HIS A 71 -9.04 5.47 -25.05
CA HIS A 71 -7.90 5.48 -24.16
C HIS A 71 -7.21 4.10 -24.11
N THR A 72 -6.96 3.51 -25.28
CA THR A 72 -6.60 2.09 -25.40
C THR A 72 -5.37 1.68 -24.61
N GLU A 73 -4.31 2.49 -24.65
CA GLU A 73 -3.08 2.17 -23.90
C GLU A 73 -3.35 2.28 -22.39
N ILE A 74 -3.83 3.44 -21.91
CA ILE A 74 -4.18 3.66 -20.49
C ILE A 74 -5.12 2.58 -19.94
N TYR A 75 -6.11 2.14 -20.72
CA TYR A 75 -7.03 1.09 -20.31
C TYR A 75 -6.32 -0.25 -20.11
N LYS A 76 -5.43 -0.66 -21.03
CA LYS A 76 -4.61 -1.87 -20.86
C LYS A 76 -3.74 -1.79 -19.62
N GLN A 77 -3.15 -0.62 -19.39
CA GLN A 77 -2.32 -0.33 -18.22
C GLN A 77 -3.12 -0.51 -16.92
N TRP A 78 -4.25 0.18 -16.79
CA TRP A 78 -5.14 0.10 -15.63
C TRP A 78 -5.67 -1.31 -15.40
N ARG A 79 -6.12 -2.01 -16.45
CA ARG A 79 -6.73 -3.34 -16.33
C ARG A 79 -5.76 -4.41 -15.78
N SER A 80 -4.46 -4.13 -15.84
CA SER A 80 -3.39 -4.96 -15.28
C SER A 80 -2.95 -4.57 -13.85
N SER A 81 -3.63 -3.59 -13.24
CA SER A 81 -3.30 -3.07 -11.91
C SER A 81 -4.21 -3.63 -10.82
N MET A 82 -3.74 -3.58 -9.57
CA MET A 82 -4.58 -3.92 -8.40
C MET A 82 -5.80 -3.01 -8.25
N MET A 83 -5.75 -1.76 -8.75
CA MET A 83 -6.90 -0.84 -8.72
C MET A 83 -8.08 -1.42 -9.50
N SER A 84 -7.83 -2.02 -10.66
CA SER A 84 -8.88 -2.68 -11.45
C SER A 84 -9.46 -3.93 -10.78
N GLN A 85 -8.70 -4.54 -9.85
CA GLN A 85 -9.06 -5.76 -9.14
C GLN A 85 -9.59 -5.47 -7.72
N ALA A 86 -9.68 -4.20 -7.32
CA ALA A 86 -9.88 -3.83 -5.92
C ALA A 86 -11.15 -4.41 -5.29
N TRP A 87 -12.21 -4.61 -6.09
CA TRP A 87 -13.44 -5.25 -5.64
C TRP A 87 -13.34 -6.78 -5.59
N ASP A 88 -12.85 -7.40 -6.66
CA ASP A 88 -12.89 -8.86 -6.86
C ASP A 88 -11.66 -9.60 -6.30
N GLU A 89 -10.83 -8.95 -5.50
CA GLU A 89 -9.64 -9.56 -4.90
C GLU A 89 -10.04 -10.55 -3.78
N PRO A 90 -9.61 -11.84 -3.85
CA PRO A 90 -10.05 -12.89 -2.94
C PRO A 90 -9.82 -12.65 -1.44
N ILE A 91 -8.66 -12.12 -1.05
CA ILE A 91 -8.34 -11.87 0.36
C ILE A 91 -9.19 -10.73 0.91
N TYR A 92 -9.31 -9.64 0.16
CA TYR A 92 -10.21 -8.54 0.47
C TYR A 92 -11.65 -9.01 0.61
N ARG A 93 -12.18 -9.78 -0.35
CA ARG A 93 -13.56 -10.27 -0.30
C ARG A 93 -13.80 -11.19 0.90
N ALA A 94 -12.82 -12.04 1.24
CA ALA A 94 -12.89 -12.87 2.44
C ALA A 94 -12.89 -12.02 3.73
N LEU A 95 -12.03 -11.02 3.82
CA LEU A 95 -11.97 -10.09 4.96
C LEU A 95 -13.26 -9.26 5.08
N LEU A 96 -13.75 -8.70 3.97
CA LEU A 96 -15.00 -7.94 3.91
C LEU A 96 -16.17 -8.78 4.42
N LYS A 97 -16.31 -10.02 3.95
CA LYS A 97 -17.37 -10.93 4.40
C LYS A 97 -17.32 -11.16 5.91
N ARG A 98 -16.12 -11.37 6.47
CA ARG A 98 -15.93 -11.58 7.91
C ARG A 98 -16.23 -10.31 8.70
N ALA A 99 -15.71 -9.17 8.27
CA ALA A 99 -15.95 -7.87 8.89
C ALA A 99 -17.43 -7.51 8.88
N SER A 100 -18.10 -7.65 7.75
CA SER A 100 -19.54 -7.43 7.60
C SER A 100 -20.35 -8.33 8.52
N SER A 101 -19.95 -9.60 8.67
CA SER A 101 -20.65 -10.56 9.54
C SER A 101 -20.43 -10.24 11.02
N ALA A 102 -19.17 -9.99 11.43
CA ALA A 102 -18.80 -9.72 12.82
C ALA A 102 -19.36 -8.39 13.35
N THR A 103 -19.54 -7.41 12.46
CA THR A 103 -20.01 -6.07 12.84
C THR A 103 -21.48 -5.83 12.49
N GLU A 104 -22.19 -6.84 11.99
CA GLU A 104 -23.57 -6.71 11.48
C GLU A 104 -23.71 -5.59 10.43
N GLY A 105 -22.70 -5.43 9.58
CA GLY A 105 -22.69 -4.47 8.48
C GLY A 105 -22.19 -3.07 8.84
N LYS A 106 -21.81 -2.80 10.10
CA LYS A 106 -21.42 -1.44 10.54
C LYS A 106 -20.17 -0.88 9.84
N VAL A 107 -19.30 -1.74 9.29
CA VAL A 107 -18.10 -1.32 8.54
C VAL A 107 -18.22 -1.52 7.03
N ASP A 108 -19.39 -1.88 6.52
CA ASP A 108 -19.56 -2.24 5.11
C ASP A 108 -19.20 -1.08 4.17
N ASN A 109 -19.74 0.11 4.44
CA ASN A 109 -19.42 1.31 3.68
C ASN A 109 -17.94 1.71 3.82
N PHE A 110 -17.33 1.45 4.98
CA PHE A 110 -15.92 1.76 5.24
C PHE A 110 -14.99 1.09 4.23
N CYS A 111 -15.13 -0.23 4.07
CA CYS A 111 -14.27 -1.02 3.20
C CYS A 111 -14.59 -0.75 1.73
N THR A 112 -15.89 -0.74 1.39
CA THR A 112 -16.36 -0.60 0.00
C THR A 112 -16.10 0.78 -0.59
N GLY A 113 -15.99 1.82 0.24
CA GLY A 113 -15.70 3.17 -0.24
C GLY A 113 -14.31 3.37 -0.82
N CYS A 114 -13.34 2.49 -0.51
CA CYS A 114 -12.03 2.48 -1.17
C CYS A 114 -11.94 1.40 -2.25
N HIS A 115 -12.65 0.28 -2.11
CA HIS A 115 -12.49 -0.89 -2.98
C HIS A 115 -13.51 -0.98 -4.13
N THR A 116 -14.67 -0.33 -3.99
CA THR A 116 -15.65 -0.13 -5.07
C THR A 116 -16.36 1.23 -4.88
N PRO A 117 -15.66 2.36 -5.09
CA PRO A 117 -16.21 3.70 -4.83
C PRO A 117 -17.53 3.99 -5.55
N ILE A 118 -17.67 3.47 -6.78
CA ILE A 118 -18.93 3.59 -7.55
C ILE A 118 -20.02 2.73 -6.91
N GLY A 119 -19.73 1.49 -6.50
CA GLY A 119 -20.69 0.64 -5.78
C GLY A 119 -21.24 1.33 -4.54
N LEU A 120 -20.36 1.94 -3.74
CA LEU A 120 -20.76 2.72 -2.56
C LEU A 120 -21.61 3.93 -2.95
N THR A 121 -21.10 4.79 -3.83
CA THR A 121 -21.72 6.10 -4.10
C THR A 121 -23.05 5.99 -4.86
N THR A 122 -23.32 4.84 -5.47
CA THR A 122 -24.59 4.53 -6.15
C THR A 122 -25.58 3.74 -5.28
N GLY A 123 -25.23 3.46 -4.01
CA GLY A 123 -26.11 2.76 -3.07
C GLY A 123 -26.29 1.27 -3.37
N GLN A 124 -25.37 0.66 -4.12
CA GLN A 124 -25.42 -0.76 -4.45
C GLN A 124 -24.90 -1.66 -3.32
N ILE A 125 -24.24 -1.10 -2.31
CA ILE A 125 -23.63 -1.88 -1.22
C ILE A 125 -24.70 -2.31 -0.21
N THR A 126 -24.81 -3.62 -0.01
CA THR A 126 -25.63 -4.23 1.04
C THR A 126 -24.84 -5.32 1.77
N PRO A 127 -25.25 -5.70 3.00
CA PRO A 127 -24.64 -6.83 3.69
C PRO A 127 -24.70 -8.13 2.89
N GLU A 128 -25.75 -8.37 2.11
CA GLU A 128 -25.88 -9.53 1.24
C GLU A 128 -24.78 -9.56 0.18
N ILE A 129 -24.53 -8.42 -0.49
CA ILE A 129 -23.49 -8.27 -1.52
C ILE A 129 -22.09 -8.35 -0.91
N ASN A 130 -21.88 -7.82 0.29
CA ASN A 130 -20.59 -7.90 0.98
C ASN A 130 -20.26 -9.31 1.48
N ARG A 131 -21.28 -10.13 1.71
CA ARG A 131 -21.13 -11.51 2.21
C ARG A 131 -21.24 -12.57 1.11
N SER A 132 -21.58 -12.17 -0.13
CA SER A 132 -21.64 -13.05 -1.29
C SER A 132 -20.26 -13.51 -1.76
N THR A 133 -20.20 -14.58 -2.56
CA THR A 133 -18.94 -15.03 -3.17
C THR A 133 -18.58 -14.12 -4.35
N ILE A 134 -17.33 -14.18 -4.81
CA ILE A 134 -16.89 -13.43 -6.00
C ILE A 134 -17.67 -13.89 -7.23
N GLU A 135 -17.91 -15.19 -7.37
CA GLU A 135 -18.64 -15.74 -8.51
C GLU A 135 -20.09 -15.24 -8.57
N ASP A 136 -20.75 -15.18 -7.42
CA ASP A 136 -22.11 -14.66 -7.31
C ASP A 136 -22.14 -13.15 -7.58
N SER A 137 -21.23 -12.38 -6.99
CA SER A 137 -21.11 -10.94 -7.27
C SER A 137 -20.84 -10.70 -8.75
N THR A 138 -19.87 -11.38 -9.36
CA THR A 138 -19.52 -11.20 -10.78
C THR A 138 -20.70 -11.49 -11.70
N LYS A 139 -21.49 -12.53 -11.39
CA LYS A 139 -22.61 -12.96 -12.23
C LYS A 139 -23.85 -12.10 -12.06
N ASN A 140 -24.20 -11.77 -10.83
CA ASN A 140 -25.51 -11.20 -10.48
C ASN A 140 -25.43 -9.72 -10.09
N HIS A 141 -24.30 -9.26 -9.58
CA HIS A 141 -24.07 -7.91 -9.07
C HIS A 141 -22.67 -7.38 -9.42
N PRO A 142 -22.31 -7.31 -10.72
CA PRO A 142 -20.97 -6.90 -11.12
C PRO A 142 -20.74 -5.44 -10.71
N MET A 143 -19.67 -5.20 -9.95
CA MET A 143 -19.27 -3.87 -9.53
C MET A 143 -17.83 -3.58 -9.93
N PRO A 144 -17.52 -2.34 -10.36
CA PRO A 144 -16.16 -1.98 -10.68
C PRO A 144 -15.32 -1.87 -9.40
N GLY A 145 -14.03 -2.18 -9.51
CA GLY A 145 -13.03 -1.76 -8.53
C GLY A 145 -12.80 -0.24 -8.57
N VAL A 146 -11.55 0.18 -8.39
CA VAL A 146 -11.14 1.58 -8.60
C VAL A 146 -10.80 1.77 -10.07
N ASP A 147 -11.73 2.36 -10.82
CA ASP A 147 -11.65 2.49 -12.29
C ASP A 147 -11.52 3.93 -12.80
N CYS A 148 -11.60 4.10 -14.13
CA CYS A 148 -11.53 5.41 -14.78
C CYS A 148 -12.61 6.36 -14.26
N GLU A 149 -13.83 5.84 -14.12
CA GLU A 149 -15.00 6.55 -13.62
C GLU A 149 -14.89 6.85 -12.12
N THR A 150 -14.10 6.10 -11.37
CA THR A 150 -13.80 6.45 -9.99
C THR A 150 -12.89 7.68 -9.94
N CYS A 151 -11.68 7.57 -10.49
CA CYS A 151 -10.66 8.61 -10.32
C CYS A 151 -11.02 9.90 -11.05
N HIS A 152 -11.44 9.81 -12.31
CA HIS A 152 -11.67 10.98 -13.15
C HIS A 152 -13.03 11.66 -12.92
N ASN A 153 -13.84 11.19 -11.97
CA ASN A 153 -15.02 11.92 -11.50
C ASN A 153 -14.83 12.55 -10.12
N ILE A 154 -13.64 12.45 -9.51
CA ILE A 154 -13.34 13.13 -8.24
C ILE A 154 -13.07 14.62 -8.52
N SER A 155 -13.98 15.49 -8.11
CA SER A 155 -13.87 16.94 -8.33
C SER A 155 -13.08 17.65 -7.23
N ALA A 156 -13.18 17.13 -6.01
CA ALA A 156 -12.59 17.71 -4.81
C ALA A 156 -12.37 16.64 -3.74
N ARG A 157 -11.84 17.07 -2.59
CA ARG A 157 -11.69 16.24 -1.40
C ARG A 157 -11.95 17.05 -0.14
N THR A 158 -12.47 16.41 0.90
CA THR A 158 -12.84 17.01 2.19
C THR A 158 -11.95 16.55 3.34
N GLY A 159 -10.93 15.75 3.04
CA GLY A 159 -9.98 15.18 4.01
C GLY A 159 -8.91 14.34 3.34
N LEU A 160 -8.06 13.73 4.16
CA LEU A 160 -6.87 12.98 3.76
C LEU A 160 -6.90 11.53 4.27
N ASP A 161 -8.09 11.01 4.56
CA ASP A 161 -8.29 9.66 5.09
C ASP A 161 -9.71 9.18 4.83
N ASN A 162 -9.91 7.86 4.88
CA ASN A 162 -11.20 7.18 4.82
C ASN A 162 -12.07 7.56 3.61
N GLY A 163 -11.40 7.73 2.47
CA GLY A 163 -11.97 8.07 1.16
C GLY A 163 -12.78 9.36 1.16
N ALA A 164 -12.23 10.41 1.78
CA ALA A 164 -12.80 11.76 1.80
C ALA A 164 -12.77 12.47 0.43
N TYR A 165 -13.06 11.77 -0.66
CA TYR A 165 -13.23 12.30 -2.01
C TYR A 165 -14.65 12.83 -2.23
N VAL A 166 -14.79 13.76 -3.19
CA VAL A 166 -16.08 14.26 -3.68
C VAL A 166 -16.31 13.78 -5.11
N MET A 167 -17.25 12.85 -5.28
CA MET A 167 -17.61 12.24 -6.56
C MET A 167 -18.64 13.09 -7.31
N SER A 168 -18.31 13.49 -8.53
CA SER A 168 -19.07 14.43 -9.36
C SER A 168 -19.08 13.97 -10.82
N PRO A 169 -19.81 12.89 -11.17
CA PRO A 169 -19.74 12.30 -12.51
C PRO A 169 -20.31 13.18 -13.61
N ARG A 170 -21.08 14.20 -13.23
CA ARG A 170 -21.70 15.14 -14.15
C ARG A 170 -21.52 16.58 -13.67
N ALA A 171 -21.15 17.47 -14.58
CA ALA A 171 -21.23 18.91 -14.39
C ALA A 171 -22.20 19.50 -15.44
N HIS A 172 -23.06 20.43 -15.03
CA HIS A 172 -24.07 21.06 -15.91
C HIS A 172 -24.93 20.06 -16.70
N GLY A 173 -25.21 18.89 -16.12
CA GLY A 173 -26.02 17.82 -16.73
C GLY A 173 -25.30 16.90 -17.73
N LYS A 174 -24.01 17.13 -18.01
CA LYS A 174 -23.20 16.34 -18.96
C LYS A 174 -22.18 15.45 -18.24
N PRO A 175 -21.75 14.32 -18.81
CA PRO A 175 -20.61 13.56 -18.29
C PRO A 175 -19.37 14.44 -18.30
N THR A 176 -18.62 14.47 -17.19
CA THR A 176 -17.45 15.35 -17.05
C THR A 176 -16.29 14.60 -16.43
N LYS A 177 -15.09 14.76 -16.99
CA LYS A 177 -13.86 14.13 -16.50
C LYS A 177 -12.86 15.17 -16.02
N PHE A 178 -12.35 14.98 -14.80
CA PHE A 178 -11.32 15.80 -14.18
C PHE A 178 -9.94 15.21 -14.48
N GLY A 179 -8.96 16.04 -14.80
CA GLY A 179 -7.61 15.55 -15.07
C GLY A 179 -6.54 16.63 -15.09
N PRO A 180 -5.26 16.24 -15.24
CA PRO A 180 -4.13 17.15 -15.06
C PRO A 180 -3.84 18.05 -16.29
N ARG A 181 -4.69 18.03 -17.32
CA ARG A 181 -4.42 18.68 -18.62
C ARG A 181 -5.39 19.83 -18.87
N LYS A 182 -4.85 21.00 -19.23
CA LYS A 182 -5.62 22.21 -19.59
C LYS A 182 -6.05 22.23 -21.05
N ASP A 183 -5.33 21.50 -21.90
CA ASP A 183 -5.53 21.38 -23.35
C ASP A 183 -6.39 20.16 -23.74
N ALA A 184 -6.96 19.45 -22.76
CA ALA A 184 -7.80 18.30 -23.03
C ALA A 184 -9.10 18.73 -23.72
N VAL A 185 -9.44 18.04 -24.82
CA VAL A 185 -10.69 18.19 -25.55
C VAL A 185 -11.17 16.78 -25.90
N SER A 186 -12.45 16.50 -25.68
CA SER A 186 -13.07 15.21 -25.98
C SER A 186 -14.39 15.41 -26.72
N PRO A 187 -14.70 14.58 -27.74
CA PRO A 187 -15.98 14.63 -28.43
C PRO A 187 -17.12 13.92 -27.68
N TYR A 188 -16.82 13.19 -26.59
CA TYR A 188 -17.79 12.33 -25.90
C TYR A 188 -18.19 12.86 -24.50
N HIS A 189 -17.22 13.38 -23.74
CA HIS A 189 -17.43 13.89 -22.38
C HIS A 189 -16.77 15.25 -22.23
N ASP A 190 -17.27 16.07 -21.31
CA ASP A 190 -16.60 17.33 -20.98
C ASP A 190 -15.30 17.04 -20.22
N THR A 191 -14.32 17.94 -20.34
CA THR A 191 -13.01 17.82 -19.70
C THR A 191 -12.72 19.04 -18.84
N VAL A 192 -12.32 18.82 -17.60
CA VAL A 192 -12.02 19.89 -16.63
C VAL A 192 -10.61 19.70 -16.09
N TYR A 193 -9.79 20.75 -16.19
CA TYR A 193 -8.49 20.75 -15.54
C TYR A 193 -8.66 20.70 -14.02
N SER A 194 -7.90 19.83 -13.37
CA SER A 194 -7.91 19.64 -11.92
C SER A 194 -6.48 19.62 -11.40
N ALA A 195 -6.11 20.65 -10.64
CA ALA A 195 -4.84 20.69 -9.92
C ALA A 195 -4.74 19.55 -8.88
N LEU A 196 -5.87 19.08 -8.35
CA LEU A 196 -5.88 17.93 -7.44
C LEU A 196 -5.22 16.69 -8.08
N HIS A 197 -5.47 16.44 -9.37
CA HIS A 197 -4.91 15.30 -10.08
C HIS A 197 -3.39 15.37 -10.31
N THR A 198 -2.74 16.51 -10.01
CA THR A 198 -1.28 16.66 -10.08
C THR A 198 -0.61 16.56 -8.71
N ARG A 199 -1.37 16.36 -7.63
CA ARG A 199 -0.86 16.37 -6.25
C ARG A 199 -1.06 15.02 -5.58
N SER A 200 -0.11 14.61 -4.75
CA SER A 200 -0.14 13.33 -4.00
C SER A 200 -1.32 13.20 -3.04
N ASP A 201 -1.88 14.34 -2.69
CA ASP A 201 -2.96 14.47 -1.74
C ASP A 201 -4.32 14.03 -2.35
N PHE A 202 -4.37 13.82 -3.67
CA PHE A 202 -5.40 13.01 -4.33
C PHE A 202 -5.34 11.54 -3.87
N CYS A 203 -4.15 10.92 -3.87
CA CYS A 203 -3.98 9.53 -3.46
C CYS A 203 -4.25 9.34 -1.96
N GLY A 204 -3.94 10.36 -1.16
CA GLY A 204 -4.17 10.38 0.28
C GLY A 204 -5.62 10.21 0.70
N THR A 205 -6.61 10.46 -0.17
CA THR A 205 -8.01 10.20 0.18
C THR A 205 -8.24 8.73 0.53
N CYS A 206 -7.58 7.80 -0.18
CA CYS A 206 -7.74 6.36 0.04
C CYS A 206 -6.53 5.72 0.76
N HIS A 207 -5.32 6.25 0.57
CA HIS A 207 -4.07 5.69 1.11
C HIS A 207 -3.71 6.18 2.52
N ASN A 208 -4.74 6.48 3.30
CA ASN A 208 -4.70 6.75 4.73
C ASN A 208 -6.01 6.21 5.31
N VAL A 209 -5.90 5.28 6.26
CA VAL A 209 -7.03 4.53 6.82
C VAL A 209 -7.04 4.73 8.32
N THR A 210 -8.05 5.43 8.81
CA THR A 210 -8.31 5.67 10.22
C THR A 210 -9.50 4.82 10.63
N HIS A 211 -9.34 3.99 11.65
CA HIS A 211 -10.45 3.17 12.13
C HIS A 211 -11.63 4.06 12.53
N PRO A 212 -12.84 3.87 11.98
CA PRO A 212 -13.90 4.87 12.04
C PRO A 212 -14.50 5.04 13.43
N PHE A 213 -14.33 4.06 14.32
CA PHE A 213 -14.91 4.07 15.67
C PHE A 213 -13.88 4.37 16.77
N SER A 214 -12.74 3.69 16.79
CA SER A 214 -11.66 3.96 17.76
C SER A 214 -10.77 5.15 17.41
N GLY A 215 -10.73 5.58 16.14
CA GLY A 215 -9.84 6.65 15.68
C GLY A 215 -8.37 6.21 15.49
N VAL A 216 -8.04 4.94 15.70
CA VAL A 216 -6.67 4.45 15.52
C VAL A 216 -6.22 4.60 14.06
N ALA A 217 -4.98 5.03 13.88
CA ALA A 217 -4.31 5.14 12.60
C ALA A 217 -3.88 3.76 12.08
N VAL A 218 -4.73 3.09 11.30
CA VAL A 218 -4.45 1.75 10.76
C VAL A 218 -3.42 1.83 9.63
N GLU A 219 -3.68 2.67 8.62
CA GLU A 219 -2.76 2.90 7.51
C GLU A 219 -2.43 4.38 7.38
N ARG A 220 -1.14 4.69 7.16
CA ARG A 220 -0.63 6.06 7.14
C ARG A 220 0.31 6.32 5.96
N THR A 221 0.12 5.63 4.82
CA THR A 221 1.02 5.74 3.66
C THR A 221 1.22 7.17 3.18
N TYR A 222 0.14 7.96 3.11
CA TYR A 222 0.24 9.36 2.70
C TYR A 222 0.97 10.21 3.75
N ASP A 223 0.69 10.04 5.04
CA ASP A 223 1.40 10.77 6.11
C ASP A 223 2.89 10.38 6.16
N GLU A 224 3.20 9.09 6.05
CA GLU A 224 4.57 8.57 5.96
C GLU A 224 5.34 9.21 4.79
N TRP A 225 4.67 9.43 3.65
CA TRP A 225 5.24 10.15 2.53
C TRP A 225 5.36 11.65 2.79
N GLN A 226 4.31 12.28 3.33
CA GLN A 226 4.27 13.72 3.55
C GLN A 226 5.35 14.17 4.54
N GLU A 227 5.67 13.34 5.52
CA GLU A 227 6.72 13.61 6.53
C GLU A 227 8.13 13.24 6.02
N SER A 228 8.25 12.72 4.79
CA SER A 228 9.51 12.26 4.23
C SER A 228 10.27 13.33 3.45
N ALA A 229 11.57 13.08 3.23
CA ALA A 229 12.38 13.86 2.31
C ALA A 229 11.83 13.87 0.86
N TYR A 230 10.99 12.92 0.46
CA TYR A 230 10.44 12.89 -0.90
C TYR A 230 9.38 13.97 -1.09
N SER A 231 8.48 14.15 -0.12
CA SER A 231 7.50 15.23 -0.14
C SER A 231 8.18 16.60 -0.10
N LEU A 232 9.21 16.75 0.75
CA LEU A 232 10.01 17.99 0.85
C LEU A 232 10.78 18.35 -0.42
N ASN A 233 10.94 17.40 -1.36
CA ASN A 233 11.61 17.62 -2.65
C ASN A 233 10.64 17.49 -3.84
N ASP A 234 9.34 17.70 -3.60
CA ASP A 234 8.27 17.68 -4.61
C ASP A 234 8.17 16.37 -5.43
N ILE A 235 8.67 15.26 -4.88
CA ILE A 235 8.52 13.93 -5.47
C ILE A 235 7.15 13.38 -5.07
N THR A 236 6.21 13.45 -6.01
CA THR A 236 4.82 13.08 -5.78
C THR A 236 4.59 11.56 -5.87
N CYS A 237 3.50 11.06 -5.28
CA CYS A 237 3.02 9.70 -5.52
C CYS A 237 2.95 9.39 -7.02
N GLN A 238 2.42 10.33 -7.82
CA GLN A 238 2.27 10.19 -9.26
C GLN A 238 3.61 10.07 -9.99
N SER A 239 4.67 10.78 -9.57
CA SER A 239 5.95 10.70 -10.27
C SER A 239 6.58 9.31 -10.19
N CYS A 240 6.31 8.54 -9.13
CA CYS A 240 6.82 7.17 -8.98
C CYS A 240 5.81 6.08 -9.39
N HIS A 241 4.52 6.25 -9.09
CA HIS A 241 3.49 5.22 -9.35
C HIS A 241 2.70 5.42 -10.64
N MET A 242 2.85 6.57 -11.28
CA MET A 242 2.32 6.88 -12.61
C MET A 242 3.42 7.48 -13.51
N PRO A 243 4.60 6.83 -13.63
CA PRO A 243 5.70 7.36 -14.41
C PRO A 243 5.25 7.66 -15.84
N GLY A 244 5.72 8.77 -16.39
CA GLY A 244 5.28 9.22 -17.70
C GLY A 244 5.89 8.40 -18.83
N PHE A 245 5.15 8.25 -19.93
CA PHE A 245 5.60 7.59 -21.15
C PHE A 245 5.26 8.44 -22.38
N ALA A 246 6.09 8.35 -23.43
CA ALA A 246 5.80 9.02 -24.68
C ALA A 246 4.68 8.30 -25.45
N GLY A 247 3.68 9.04 -25.90
CA GLY A 247 2.55 8.50 -26.65
C GLY A 247 1.31 9.38 -26.59
N LYS A 248 0.14 8.77 -26.78
CA LYS A 248 -1.15 9.46 -26.75
C LYS A 248 -1.97 9.02 -25.54
N ALA A 249 -2.60 9.99 -24.88
CA ALA A 249 -3.57 9.70 -23.82
C ALA A 249 -4.86 9.11 -24.40
N ALA A 250 -5.25 9.50 -25.62
CA ALA A 250 -6.37 8.96 -26.38
C ALA A 250 -6.00 8.87 -27.87
N ILE A 251 -6.59 7.94 -28.62
CA ILE A 251 -6.28 7.72 -30.04
C ILE A 251 -6.46 8.98 -30.91
N MET A 252 -7.42 9.85 -30.57
CA MET A 252 -7.69 11.13 -31.25
C MET A 252 -6.87 12.31 -30.69
N GLY A 253 -6.10 12.08 -29.63
CA GLY A 253 -5.32 13.11 -28.96
C GLY A 253 -3.96 13.39 -29.63
N PRO A 254 -3.31 14.50 -29.25
CA PRO A 254 -1.95 14.78 -29.71
C PRO A 254 -0.95 13.79 -29.09
N ASP A 255 0.17 13.60 -29.77
CA ASP A 255 1.34 12.94 -29.18
C ASP A 255 1.91 13.81 -28.07
N ARG A 256 2.36 13.16 -27.00
CA ARG A 256 2.93 13.80 -25.82
C ARG A 256 4.16 13.03 -25.38
N GLU A 257 5.17 13.74 -24.92
CA GLU A 257 6.37 13.13 -24.34
C GLU A 257 6.09 12.46 -22.99
N GLN A 258 5.07 12.95 -22.27
CA GLN A 258 4.79 12.55 -20.89
C GLN A 258 3.29 12.28 -20.69
N VAL A 259 2.81 11.09 -21.02
CA VAL A 259 1.49 10.59 -20.62
C VAL A 259 1.66 9.81 -19.32
N ALA A 260 0.90 10.14 -18.27
CA ALA A 260 0.99 9.42 -17.00
C ALA A 260 0.55 7.95 -17.20
N SER A 261 1.40 7.00 -16.82
CA SER A 261 1.02 5.59 -16.86
C SER A 261 -0.01 5.26 -15.77
N HIS A 262 -0.81 4.23 -16.02
CA HIS A 262 -1.86 3.77 -15.11
C HIS A 262 -1.60 2.33 -14.63
N TRP A 263 -0.32 1.96 -14.50
CA TRP A 263 0.07 0.66 -13.98
C TRP A 263 -0.14 0.55 -12.46
N PHE A 264 -0.04 1.68 -11.75
CA PHE A 264 -0.19 1.76 -10.29
C PHE A 264 0.57 0.65 -9.57
N SER A 265 1.78 0.36 -10.08
CA SER A 265 2.55 -0.79 -9.62
C SER A 265 2.94 -0.59 -8.15
N GLY A 266 2.92 -1.70 -7.42
CA GLY A 266 3.20 -1.78 -6.00
C GLY A 266 3.54 -3.21 -5.64
N ALA A 267 3.53 -3.53 -4.35
CA ALA A 267 4.15 -4.76 -3.86
C ALA A 267 3.33 -6.06 -4.03
N ASN A 268 2.06 -6.02 -4.48
CA ASN A 268 1.20 -7.21 -4.51
C ASN A 268 1.37 -8.06 -5.79
N ALA A 269 2.61 -8.42 -6.10
CA ALA A 269 2.95 -9.21 -7.28
C ALA A 269 2.23 -10.57 -7.30
N MET A 270 2.16 -11.22 -6.14
CA MET A 270 1.51 -12.51 -5.97
C MET A 270 0.04 -12.50 -6.40
N MET A 271 -0.73 -11.51 -5.93
CA MET A 271 -2.15 -11.45 -6.27
C MET A 271 -2.38 -11.12 -7.75
N LEU A 272 -1.54 -10.25 -8.33
CA LEU A 272 -1.56 -10.01 -9.77
C LEU A 272 -1.28 -11.29 -10.56
N GLN A 273 -0.31 -12.10 -10.13
CA GLN A 273 -0.01 -13.39 -10.74
C GLN A 273 -1.20 -14.35 -10.66
N HIS A 274 -1.84 -14.45 -9.48
CA HIS A 274 -3.02 -15.28 -9.28
C HIS A 274 -4.20 -14.87 -10.18
N LEU A 275 -4.37 -13.57 -10.39
CA LEU A 275 -5.42 -12.98 -11.25
C LEU A 275 -5.02 -12.92 -12.74
N GLY A 276 -3.95 -13.61 -13.15
CA GLY A 276 -3.50 -13.70 -14.53
C GLY A 276 -2.90 -12.42 -15.10
N GLN A 277 -2.44 -11.50 -14.25
CA GLN A 277 -1.81 -10.23 -14.62
C GLN A 277 -0.27 -10.33 -14.54
N ASP A 278 0.33 -11.27 -15.27
CA ASP A 278 1.76 -11.62 -15.19
C ASP A 278 2.70 -10.41 -15.35
N ALA A 279 2.41 -9.54 -16.33
CA ALA A 279 3.20 -8.33 -16.55
C ALA A 279 3.08 -7.34 -15.37
N GLY A 280 1.90 -7.25 -14.76
CA GLY A 280 1.71 -6.46 -13.54
C GLY A 280 2.47 -7.06 -12.36
N ALA A 281 2.44 -8.39 -12.22
CA ALA A 281 3.17 -9.11 -11.18
C ALA A 281 4.69 -8.88 -11.30
N GLN A 282 5.23 -8.97 -12.52
CA GLN A 282 6.66 -8.74 -12.73
C GLN A 282 7.08 -7.31 -12.34
N ARG A 283 6.27 -6.31 -12.69
CA ARG A 283 6.54 -4.92 -12.26
C ARG A 283 6.51 -4.76 -10.75
N GLY A 284 5.62 -5.46 -10.07
CA GLY A 284 5.59 -5.48 -8.61
C GLY A 284 6.88 -6.06 -8.01
N ARG A 285 7.39 -7.17 -8.57
CA ARG A 285 8.69 -7.75 -8.18
C ARG A 285 9.84 -6.78 -8.45
N ASP A 286 9.86 -6.16 -9.63
CA ASP A 286 10.90 -5.18 -9.98
C ASP A 286 10.87 -4.00 -9.01
N MET A 287 9.70 -3.45 -8.68
CA MET A 287 9.59 -2.37 -7.70
C MET A 287 10.07 -2.78 -6.31
N LEU A 288 9.76 -3.99 -5.85
CA LEU A 288 10.25 -4.51 -4.58
C LEU A 288 11.77 -4.62 -4.56
N ALA A 289 12.38 -5.08 -5.66
CA ALA A 289 13.83 -5.18 -5.78
C ALA A 289 14.55 -3.82 -5.77
N HIS A 290 13.90 -2.75 -6.25
CA HIS A 290 14.45 -1.39 -6.20
C HIS A 290 14.09 -0.62 -4.90
N ALA A 291 13.19 -1.15 -4.07
CA ALA A 291 12.73 -0.45 -2.87
C ALA A 291 13.67 -0.62 -1.67
N GLY A 292 14.26 -1.82 -1.51
CA GLY A 292 15.05 -2.21 -0.35
C GLY A 292 16.44 -2.71 -0.71
N GLU A 293 17.41 -2.43 0.15
CA GLU A 293 18.77 -2.96 0.05
C GLU A 293 19.11 -3.77 1.31
N ILE A 294 19.86 -4.86 1.15
CA ILE A 294 20.41 -5.64 2.26
C ILE A 294 21.93 -5.78 2.14
N THR A 295 22.65 -5.46 3.21
CA THR A 295 24.12 -5.49 3.25
C THR A 295 24.62 -6.02 4.60
N PHE A 296 25.85 -6.52 4.64
CA PHE A 296 26.56 -6.70 5.91
C PHE A 296 27.27 -5.39 6.28
N GLN A 297 27.17 -4.92 7.53
CA GLN A 297 27.87 -3.69 7.93
C GLN A 297 29.38 -3.91 8.08
N GLN A 298 29.75 -4.82 8.96
CA GLN A 298 31.13 -5.22 9.19
C GLN A 298 31.16 -6.71 9.45
N LEU A 299 31.93 -7.42 8.65
CA LEU A 299 32.19 -8.84 8.83
C LEU A 299 33.52 -9.03 9.56
N PRO A 300 33.63 -10.04 10.43
CA PRO A 300 34.93 -10.44 10.96
C PRO A 300 35.85 -10.87 9.82
N THR A 301 37.14 -10.56 9.92
CA THR A 301 38.14 -11.00 8.93
C THR A 301 38.32 -12.51 8.92
N THR A 302 38.17 -13.13 10.09
CA THR A 302 38.21 -14.58 10.31
C THR A 302 37.22 -14.95 11.40
N ILE A 303 36.60 -16.13 11.30
CA ILE A 303 35.71 -16.68 12.33
C ILE A 303 36.43 -17.83 13.07
N ILE A 304 36.32 -17.87 14.40
CA ILE A 304 37.01 -18.87 15.22
C ILE A 304 36.06 -20.06 15.48
N PRO A 305 36.43 -21.29 15.09
CA PRO A 305 35.65 -22.49 15.43
C PRO A 305 35.54 -22.70 16.94
N GLY A 306 34.39 -23.20 17.39
CA GLY A 306 34.09 -23.45 18.80
C GLY A 306 33.64 -22.22 19.60
N GLN A 307 33.49 -21.05 18.96
CA GLN A 307 33.07 -19.80 19.60
C GLN A 307 31.78 -19.25 19.00
N TYR A 308 31.08 -18.43 19.78
CA TYR A 308 29.99 -17.61 19.26
C TYR A 308 30.55 -16.50 18.38
N THR A 309 29.87 -16.23 17.27
CA THR A 309 30.15 -15.10 16.40
C THR A 309 28.87 -14.31 16.16
N SER A 310 29.02 -13.01 15.89
CA SER A 310 27.90 -12.10 15.63
C SER A 310 28.10 -11.40 14.30
N VAL A 311 27.03 -11.33 13.51
CA VAL A 311 27.01 -10.70 12.19
C VAL A 311 25.91 -9.65 12.16
N ALA A 312 26.27 -8.42 11.81
CA ALA A 312 25.32 -7.31 11.66
C ALA A 312 24.86 -7.19 10.20
N VAL A 313 23.56 -7.32 9.98
CA VAL A 313 22.89 -7.21 8.68
C VAL A 313 22.09 -5.90 8.68
N LYS A 314 22.38 -5.02 7.73
CA LYS A 314 21.67 -3.76 7.51
C LYS A 314 20.63 -3.93 6.41
N VAL A 315 19.42 -3.47 6.69
CA VAL A 315 18.34 -3.33 5.70
C VAL A 315 18.02 -1.85 5.54
N ALA A 316 18.05 -1.33 4.31
CA ALA A 316 17.81 0.09 4.03
C ALA A 316 16.64 0.28 3.06
N ASN A 317 15.82 1.30 3.31
CA ASN A 317 14.81 1.76 2.36
C ASN A 317 15.47 2.80 1.45
N ILE A 318 15.74 2.40 0.21
CA ILE A 318 16.49 3.20 -0.76
C ILE A 318 15.60 3.80 -1.85
N GLY A 319 14.40 3.26 -2.05
CA GLY A 319 13.53 3.64 -3.16
C GLY A 319 12.13 4.13 -2.78
N ALA A 320 11.65 3.87 -1.56
CA ALA A 320 10.29 4.22 -1.17
C ALA A 320 10.22 5.56 -0.41
N GLY A 321 9.30 6.42 -0.84
CA GLY A 321 9.02 7.70 -0.18
C GLY A 321 8.18 7.59 1.09
N HIS A 322 7.66 6.41 1.40
CA HIS A 322 6.92 6.06 2.60
C HIS A 322 7.65 4.94 3.36
N LYS A 323 7.11 4.44 4.48
CA LYS A 323 7.74 3.31 5.18
C LYS A 323 7.80 2.06 4.30
N LEU A 324 8.76 1.18 4.54
CA LEU A 324 8.93 -0.07 3.81
C LEU A 324 8.73 -1.27 4.76
N PRO A 325 7.70 -2.12 4.55
CA PRO A 325 6.57 -1.96 3.62
C PRO A 325 5.43 -1.07 4.15
N THR A 326 4.82 -0.22 3.33
CA THR A 326 3.64 0.59 3.74
C THR A 326 2.30 -0.14 3.49
N GLY A 327 1.21 0.37 4.09
CA GLY A 327 -0.17 -0.11 3.93
C GLY A 327 -0.43 -1.48 4.58
N PHE A 328 -1.67 -1.97 4.43
CA PHE A 328 -2.19 -3.29 4.85
C PHE A 328 -1.40 -4.00 5.99
N PRO A 329 -1.40 -3.40 7.20
CA PRO A 329 -0.56 -3.82 8.34
C PRO A 329 -0.82 -5.24 8.84
N GLU A 330 -2.01 -5.80 8.58
CA GLU A 330 -2.42 -7.14 8.98
C GLU A 330 -1.67 -8.22 8.22
N GLY A 331 -1.37 -7.96 6.95
CA GLY A 331 -0.73 -8.91 6.05
C GLY A 331 0.74 -8.61 5.81
N ARG A 332 1.07 -7.36 5.47
CA ARG A 332 2.37 -7.02 4.90
C ARG A 332 3.49 -7.23 5.88
N GLU A 333 4.49 -7.96 5.42
CA GLU A 333 5.67 -8.25 6.20
C GLU A 333 6.87 -8.42 5.27
N MET A 334 7.94 -7.76 5.66
CA MET A 334 9.27 -7.92 5.10
C MET A 334 10.17 -8.51 6.19
N TRP A 335 11.08 -9.42 5.88
CA TRP A 335 11.95 -10.02 6.88
C TRP A 335 13.30 -10.44 6.32
N ILE A 336 14.24 -10.68 7.23
CA ILE A 336 15.57 -11.20 6.91
C ILE A 336 15.55 -12.73 7.11
N ASP A 337 15.89 -13.49 6.08
CA ASP A 337 16.31 -14.90 6.19
C ASP A 337 17.85 -14.93 6.14
N PHE A 338 18.47 -15.20 7.29
CA PHE A 338 19.92 -15.28 7.42
C PHE A 338 20.35 -16.72 7.62
N ARG A 339 21.25 -17.20 6.75
CA ARG A 339 21.79 -18.56 6.78
C ARG A 339 23.32 -18.58 6.72
N VAL A 340 23.90 -19.57 7.38
CA VAL A 340 25.35 -19.81 7.42
C VAL A 340 25.63 -21.25 7.04
N LEU A 341 26.39 -21.45 5.97
CA LEU A 341 26.85 -22.76 5.53
C LEU A 341 28.37 -22.88 5.72
N ASP A 342 28.86 -24.07 6.04
CA ASP A 342 30.29 -24.38 5.94
C ASP A 342 30.66 -24.83 4.51
N ALA A 343 31.96 -25.00 4.23
CA ALA A 343 32.44 -25.36 2.89
C ALA A 343 32.06 -26.78 2.44
N SER A 344 31.57 -27.63 3.34
CA SER A 344 30.98 -28.93 2.98
C SER A 344 29.51 -28.84 2.57
N GLY A 345 28.89 -27.67 2.75
CA GLY A 345 27.47 -27.44 2.53
C GLY A 345 26.59 -27.68 3.76
N ARG A 346 27.17 -27.94 4.94
CA ARG A 346 26.42 -28.13 6.19
C ARG A 346 25.89 -26.79 6.69
N GLU A 347 24.59 -26.73 6.97
CA GLU A 347 23.96 -25.56 7.59
C GLU A 347 24.31 -25.48 9.07
N LEU A 348 25.06 -24.44 9.44
CA LEU A 348 25.49 -24.18 10.81
C LEU A 348 24.46 -23.35 11.58
N TYR A 349 23.77 -22.45 10.88
CA TYR A 349 22.79 -21.55 11.43
C TYR A 349 21.79 -21.10 10.38
N ARG A 350 20.52 -20.95 10.78
CA ARG A 350 19.52 -20.23 10.02
C ARG A 350 18.48 -19.58 10.95
N LEU A 351 18.07 -18.37 10.62
CA LEU A 351 16.94 -17.69 11.24
C LEU A 351 16.20 -16.85 10.19
N GLY A 352 14.87 -16.98 10.17
CA GLY A 352 13.98 -16.33 9.19
C GLY A 352 13.33 -17.30 8.20
N SER A 353 13.39 -18.59 8.48
CA SER A 353 12.69 -19.62 7.72
C SER A 353 11.17 -19.55 7.92
N ILE A 354 10.42 -20.11 6.97
CA ILE A 354 8.96 -20.24 7.08
C ILE A 354 8.61 -21.57 7.74
N LYS A 355 7.76 -21.50 8.78
CA LYS A 355 7.21 -22.64 9.51
C LYS A 355 5.71 -22.48 9.65
N ASP A 356 4.95 -23.52 9.30
CA ASP A 356 3.47 -23.53 9.38
C ASP A 356 2.81 -22.32 8.70
N GLY A 357 3.34 -21.91 7.54
CA GLY A 357 2.82 -20.81 6.74
C GLY A 357 3.04 -19.41 7.31
N LYS A 358 3.89 -19.24 8.33
CA LYS A 358 4.33 -17.96 8.89
C LYS A 358 5.86 -17.93 9.04
N THR A 359 6.45 -16.75 9.22
CA THR A 359 7.86 -16.65 9.63
C THR A 359 8.05 -17.34 10.99
N GLU A 360 9.18 -18.00 11.19
CA GLU A 360 9.48 -18.63 12.47
C GLU A 360 9.62 -17.62 13.61
N ASP A 361 9.47 -18.09 14.85
CA ASP A 361 9.54 -17.22 16.02
C ASP A 361 10.93 -16.57 16.13
N ASN A 362 10.97 -15.32 16.62
CA ASN A 362 12.16 -14.47 16.70
C ASN A 362 12.76 -14.01 15.36
N THR A 363 12.08 -14.27 14.23
CA THR A 363 12.49 -13.70 12.93
C THR A 363 12.62 -12.18 13.01
N ARG A 364 13.69 -11.62 12.45
CA ARG A 364 13.83 -10.17 12.28
C ARG A 364 12.95 -9.71 11.12
N ASN A 365 11.74 -9.29 11.45
CA ASN A 365 10.75 -8.78 10.51
C ASN A 365 10.54 -7.27 10.62
N PHE A 366 9.83 -6.71 9.64
CA PHE A 366 9.45 -5.32 9.50
C PHE A 366 7.97 -5.27 9.15
N LYS A 367 7.14 -4.97 10.15
CA LYS A 367 5.69 -4.92 10.04
C LYS A 367 5.07 -4.03 11.13
N VAL A 368 3.77 -3.86 11.06
CA VAL A 368 2.99 -3.23 12.13
C VAL A 368 2.31 -4.34 12.93
N HIS A 369 2.22 -4.15 14.23
CA HIS A 369 1.39 -4.98 15.11
C HIS A 369 0.26 -4.12 15.66
N ILE A 370 -0.98 -4.52 15.36
CA ILE A 370 -2.19 -3.83 15.81
C ILE A 370 -2.74 -4.54 17.05
N GLY A 371 -3.31 -3.78 17.97
CA GLY A 371 -3.88 -4.29 19.21
C GLY A 371 -5.36 -3.95 19.39
N ASP A 372 -6.07 -4.85 20.05
CA ASP A 372 -7.40 -4.59 20.61
C ASP A 372 -7.32 -3.67 21.84
N LYS A 373 -8.47 -3.39 22.46
CA LYS A 373 -8.59 -2.54 23.65
C LYS A 373 -7.83 -3.05 24.88
N ASP A 374 -7.53 -4.35 24.93
CA ASP A 374 -6.87 -5.03 26.04
C ASP A 374 -5.37 -5.23 25.79
N GLY A 375 -4.89 -4.83 24.61
CA GLY A 375 -3.49 -4.98 24.20
C GLY A 375 -3.16 -6.31 23.53
N ASN A 376 -4.17 -7.13 23.21
CA ASN A 376 -3.94 -8.38 22.49
C ASN A 376 -3.69 -8.11 20.99
N PRO A 377 -2.70 -8.79 20.36
CA PRO A 377 -2.46 -8.68 18.94
C PRO A 377 -3.67 -9.07 18.09
N LEU A 378 -3.93 -8.30 17.03
CA LEU A 378 -4.94 -8.58 16.02
C LEU A 378 -4.27 -8.94 14.69
N ASP A 379 -4.42 -10.18 14.25
CA ASP A 379 -3.88 -10.65 12.96
C ASP A 379 -4.90 -10.51 11.81
N VAL A 380 -6.21 -10.41 12.11
CA VAL A 380 -7.29 -10.42 11.10
C VAL A 380 -8.44 -9.47 11.43
N GLU A 381 -8.82 -9.39 12.71
CA GLU A 381 -10.05 -8.72 13.14
C GLU A 381 -9.86 -7.20 13.35
N VAL A 382 -9.47 -6.52 12.28
CA VAL A 382 -9.09 -5.10 12.28
C VAL A 382 -10.19 -4.15 12.72
N TRP A 383 -11.45 -4.59 12.61
CA TRP A 383 -12.62 -3.86 13.10
C TRP A 383 -12.67 -3.77 14.64
N ASN A 384 -11.79 -4.49 15.34
CA ASN A 384 -11.59 -4.40 16.79
C ASN A 384 -10.36 -3.55 17.16
N ALA A 385 -9.65 -2.98 16.18
CA ALA A 385 -8.41 -2.24 16.42
C ALA A 385 -8.64 -0.98 17.23
N THR A 386 -7.82 -0.78 18.26
CA THR A 386 -7.85 0.45 19.08
C THR A 386 -6.49 1.09 19.28
N GLN A 387 -5.40 0.36 18.99
CA GLN A 387 -4.05 0.86 19.18
C GLN A 387 -3.05 0.17 18.24
N ILE A 388 -1.90 0.83 18.04
CA ILE A 388 -0.71 0.24 17.43
C ILE A 388 0.19 -0.24 18.57
N LEU A 389 0.46 -1.55 18.62
CA LEU A 389 1.32 -2.16 19.64
C LEU A 389 2.80 -1.90 19.32
N SER A 390 3.16 -1.99 18.04
CA SER A 390 4.50 -1.66 17.56
C SER A 390 4.50 -1.42 16.05
N ASP A 391 5.47 -0.64 15.59
CA ASP A 391 5.76 -0.40 14.17
C ASP A 391 7.28 -0.30 14.02
N ASN A 392 7.89 -1.33 13.43
CA ASN A 392 9.33 -1.39 13.21
C ASN A 392 9.71 -1.28 11.72
N ARG A 393 8.78 -0.82 10.87
CA ARG A 393 9.02 -0.67 9.44
C ARG A 393 10.08 0.40 9.16
N ILE A 394 10.79 0.25 8.04
CA ILE A 394 11.91 1.13 7.70
C ILE A 394 11.41 2.46 7.16
N LEU A 395 11.78 3.56 7.80
CA LEU A 395 11.46 4.93 7.36
C LEU A 395 12.03 5.25 5.96
N PRO A 396 11.46 6.22 5.23
CA PRO A 396 12.03 6.73 3.97
C PRO A 396 13.50 7.14 4.14
N LYS A 397 14.39 6.63 3.27
CA LYS A 397 15.87 6.81 3.38
C LYS A 397 16.48 6.31 4.71
N GLY A 398 15.69 5.62 5.53
CA GLY A 398 16.11 5.02 6.79
C GLY A 398 16.69 3.64 6.60
N TYR A 399 17.18 3.07 7.70
CA TYR A 399 17.67 1.70 7.74
C TYR A 399 17.47 1.12 9.15
N ASP A 400 17.53 -0.21 9.24
CA ASP A 400 17.61 -0.97 10.48
C ASP A 400 18.80 -1.94 10.41
N VAL A 401 19.34 -2.31 11.57
CA VAL A 401 20.45 -3.27 11.67
C VAL A 401 20.05 -4.40 12.61
N GLY A 402 19.94 -5.60 12.07
CA GLY A 402 19.74 -6.84 12.83
C GLY A 402 21.08 -7.52 13.12
N VAL A 403 21.28 -7.98 14.35
CA VAL A 403 22.47 -8.75 14.75
C VAL A 403 22.08 -10.22 14.91
N PHE A 404 22.78 -11.09 14.19
CA PHE A 404 22.60 -12.54 14.26
C PHE A 404 23.80 -13.16 14.97
N THR A 405 23.54 -13.84 16.08
CA THR A 405 24.57 -14.49 16.90
C THR A 405 24.40 -15.99 16.88
N PHE A 406 25.46 -16.73 16.57
CA PHE A 406 25.43 -18.17 16.42
C PHE A 406 26.74 -18.81 16.85
N LEU A 407 26.66 -20.06 17.33
CA LEU A 407 27.82 -20.86 17.66
C LEU A 407 28.39 -21.47 16.37
N VAL A 408 29.69 -21.32 16.16
CA VAL A 408 30.40 -21.98 15.06
C VAL A 408 30.94 -23.30 15.60
N PRO A 409 30.50 -24.47 15.08
CA PRO A 409 31.01 -25.76 15.56
C PRO A 409 32.53 -25.87 15.42
N ALA A 410 33.18 -26.55 16.36
CA ALA A 410 34.64 -26.75 16.35
C ALA A 410 35.13 -27.55 15.14
N ASP A 411 34.24 -28.36 14.54
CA ASP A 411 34.48 -29.18 13.35
C ASP A 411 34.03 -28.50 12.05
N ALA A 412 33.68 -27.21 12.07
CA ALA A 412 33.27 -26.47 10.87
C ALA A 412 34.37 -26.42 9.81
N VAL A 413 33.98 -26.60 8.54
CA VAL A 413 34.92 -26.58 7.40
C VAL A 413 34.92 -25.20 6.75
N GLY A 414 36.07 -24.54 6.71
CA GLY A 414 36.20 -23.19 6.16
C GLY A 414 36.37 -23.16 4.63
N PRO A 415 36.04 -22.02 3.98
CA PRO A 415 35.43 -20.82 4.56
C PRO A 415 33.93 -20.99 4.82
N LEU A 416 33.36 -20.16 5.70
CA LEU A 416 31.92 -20.08 5.91
C LEU A 416 31.28 -19.19 4.84
N SER A 417 30.11 -19.59 4.34
CA SER A 417 29.26 -18.80 3.45
C SER A 417 28.10 -18.21 4.24
N LEU A 418 28.09 -16.89 4.39
CA LEU A 418 27.05 -16.13 5.08
C LEU A 418 26.13 -15.53 4.03
N THR A 419 24.84 -15.84 4.09
CA THR A 419 23.84 -15.31 3.16
C THR A 419 22.70 -14.66 3.93
N ALA A 420 22.39 -13.40 3.59
CA ALA A 420 21.21 -12.71 4.08
C ALA A 420 20.30 -12.38 2.88
N GLU A 421 19.03 -12.79 2.97
CA GLU A 421 18.00 -12.55 1.98
C GLU A 421 16.91 -11.66 2.59
N LEU A 422 16.59 -10.55 1.93
CA LEU A 422 15.46 -9.70 2.28
C LEU A 422 14.24 -10.20 1.50
N ASN A 423 13.24 -10.67 2.23
CA ASN A 423 12.05 -11.28 1.66
C ASN A 423 10.81 -10.45 1.98
N TYR A 424 9.80 -10.53 1.12
CA TYR A 424 8.51 -9.86 1.29
C TYR A 424 7.36 -10.77 0.88
N TRP A 425 6.24 -10.63 1.58
CA TRP A 425 4.93 -11.09 1.13
C TRP A 425 3.82 -10.06 1.44
N PRO A 426 2.73 -10.02 0.65
CA PRO A 426 1.59 -9.15 0.94
C PRO A 426 0.78 -9.61 2.16
N PHE A 427 0.86 -10.91 2.49
CA PHE A 427 0.25 -11.58 3.62
C PHE A 427 0.87 -12.97 3.77
N SER A 428 0.82 -13.55 4.96
CA SER A 428 1.34 -14.90 5.21
C SER A 428 0.48 -15.99 4.55
N GLN A 429 1.10 -17.14 4.24
CA GLN A 429 0.36 -18.33 3.78
C GLN A 429 -0.70 -18.76 4.80
N LYS A 430 -0.38 -18.66 6.10
CA LYS A 430 -1.32 -18.96 7.20
C LYS A 430 -2.58 -18.08 7.14
N LEU A 431 -2.43 -16.80 6.82
CA LEU A 431 -3.57 -15.89 6.66
C LEU A 431 -4.42 -16.27 5.45
N ALA A 432 -3.77 -16.57 4.31
CA ALA A 432 -4.48 -17.02 3.10
C ALA A 432 -5.28 -18.31 3.37
N ASP A 433 -4.66 -19.32 3.97
CA ASP A 433 -5.29 -20.59 4.33
C ASP A 433 -6.46 -20.39 5.31
N TYR A 434 -6.31 -19.46 6.25
CA TYR A 434 -7.36 -19.14 7.23
C TYR A 434 -8.58 -18.47 6.60
N LEU A 435 -8.38 -17.63 5.58
CA LEU A 435 -9.44 -16.88 4.92
C LEU A 435 -10.12 -17.68 3.81
N LEU A 436 -9.34 -18.39 3.00
CA LEU A 436 -9.81 -19.05 1.79
C LEU A 436 -9.92 -20.57 1.94
N GLY A 437 -9.25 -21.15 2.93
CA GLY A 437 -9.04 -22.59 3.06
C GLY A 437 -7.68 -23.01 2.49
N LYS A 438 -7.16 -24.13 3.00
CA LYS A 438 -5.89 -24.71 2.54
C LYS A 438 -5.90 -25.01 1.03
N ASP A 439 -4.73 -24.85 0.42
CA ASP A 439 -4.47 -25.17 -1.00
C ASP A 439 -5.30 -24.36 -2.01
N LYS A 440 -5.98 -23.29 -1.57
CA LYS A 440 -6.75 -22.39 -2.46
C LYS A 440 -5.91 -21.29 -3.08
N LEU A 441 -4.88 -20.85 -2.38
CA LEU A 441 -3.98 -19.79 -2.83
C LEU A 441 -2.58 -20.08 -2.31
N GLN A 442 -1.60 -20.16 -3.21
CA GLN A 442 -0.19 -20.25 -2.83
C GLN A 442 0.40 -18.84 -2.77
N VAL A 443 0.87 -18.45 -1.60
CA VAL A 443 1.54 -17.16 -1.41
C VAL A 443 2.99 -17.27 -1.90
N GLU A 444 3.29 -16.49 -2.93
CA GLU A 444 4.66 -16.19 -3.38
C GLU A 444 5.40 -15.36 -2.32
N ILE A 445 6.61 -15.79 -1.99
CA ILE A 445 7.60 -14.98 -1.27
C ILE A 445 8.50 -14.32 -2.31
N THR A 446 8.46 -13.01 -2.37
CA THR A 446 9.33 -12.24 -3.27
C THR A 446 10.64 -11.92 -2.57
N GLN A 447 11.75 -12.41 -3.10
CA GLN A 447 13.08 -11.98 -2.68
C GLN A 447 13.33 -10.57 -3.23
N MET A 448 13.45 -9.59 -2.33
CA MET A 448 13.73 -8.20 -2.67
C MET A 448 15.20 -7.99 -2.97
N ALA A 449 16.07 -8.52 -2.10
CA ALA A 449 17.50 -8.34 -2.21
C ALA A 449 18.23 -9.50 -1.52
N LYS A 450 19.50 -9.71 -1.90
CA LYS A 450 20.34 -10.76 -1.35
C LYS A 450 21.79 -10.33 -1.30
N VAL A 451 22.47 -10.68 -0.21
CA VAL A 451 23.91 -10.55 -0.08
C VAL A 451 24.51 -11.86 0.41
N THR A 452 25.58 -12.30 -0.23
CA THR A 452 26.37 -13.48 0.18
C THR A 452 27.82 -13.08 0.33
N GLN A 453 28.46 -13.48 1.42
CA GLN A 453 29.87 -13.24 1.70
C GLN A 453 30.56 -14.50 2.20
N SER A 454 31.82 -14.68 1.83
CA SER A 454 32.65 -15.78 2.31
C SER A 454 33.61 -15.27 3.38
N VAL A 455 33.64 -15.92 4.54
CA VAL A 455 34.51 -15.55 5.66
C VAL A 455 35.39 -16.75 6.04
N PRO A 456 36.72 -16.62 6.04
CA PRO A 456 37.62 -17.72 6.38
C PRO A 456 37.50 -18.10 7.86
N LEU A 457 37.77 -19.37 8.17
CA LEU A 457 37.97 -19.81 9.55
C LEU A 457 39.41 -19.52 9.99
N SER A 458 39.61 -19.17 11.27
CA SER A 458 40.97 -19.03 11.82
C SER A 458 41.69 -20.37 11.84
N ALA A 459 42.96 -20.40 11.45
CA ALA A 459 43.79 -21.62 11.44
C ALA A 459 44.18 -22.13 12.85
N SER A 460 43.70 -21.52 13.93
CA SER A 460 44.11 -21.81 15.30
C SER A 460 42.93 -22.21 16.19
N LEU A 461 42.92 -23.47 16.64
CA LEU A 461 42.30 -23.83 17.91
C LEU A 461 42.97 -22.98 19.01
N PRO A 462 42.23 -22.41 19.99
CA PRO A 462 42.89 -21.91 21.18
C PRO A 462 43.59 -23.12 21.81
N VAL A 463 44.93 -23.11 21.79
CA VAL A 463 45.71 -24.00 22.64
C VAL A 463 45.34 -23.60 24.05
N VAL A 464 44.46 -24.38 24.69
CA VAL A 464 44.33 -24.37 26.14
C VAL A 464 45.70 -24.83 26.63
N GLY A 465 46.56 -23.86 26.92
CA GLY A 465 47.80 -24.14 27.63
C GLY A 465 47.39 -24.81 28.93
N ALA A 466 47.63 -26.11 29.01
CA ALA A 466 47.67 -26.82 30.26
C ALA A 466 48.80 -26.20 31.07
N ASN A 467 48.50 -25.13 31.79
CA ASN A 467 49.40 -24.56 32.77
C ASN A 467 49.26 -25.43 34.03
N THR A 468 49.75 -26.67 33.94
CA THR A 468 50.21 -27.42 35.10
C THR A 468 51.51 -26.77 35.56
N ALA A 469 51.39 -25.61 36.22
CA ALA A 469 52.44 -25.07 37.04
C ALA A 469 52.02 -25.29 38.49
N HIS A 470 52.61 -26.31 39.09
CA HIS A 470 52.75 -26.45 40.53
C HIS A 470 53.09 -25.09 41.17
N PHE A 471 52.30 -24.68 42.15
CA PHE A 471 52.75 -24.34 43.51
C PHE A 471 51.58 -24.48 44.47
#